data_AF-A0A2E7U127-F1
#
_entry.id   AF-A0A2E7U127-F1
#
_cell.length_a   1.000
_cell.length_b   1.000
_cell.length_c   1.000
_cell.angle_alpha   90.00
_cell.angle_beta   90.00
_cell.angle_gamma   90.00
#
_symmetry.space_group_name_H-M   'P 1'
#
loop_
_entity.id
_entity.type
_entity.pdbx_description
1 polymer ?
#
loop_
_entity_poly.entity_id
_entity_poly.type
_entity_poly.pdbx_seq_one_letter_code
_entity_poly.pdbx_strand_id
1 'polypeptide(L)'
;EAAGGLEDIAAHDGIVIIMGDELSDQAEDFGRDAQLFLYLGNQESVAASNAHFVFPLTNFAEQEGSFTNIAGRVQRFSPALEPPGMARPGWFILGALLAELNNRDAPLNAAESFSGLASRIEAFAGLTYQDIGDRGAVLNETLVLSET
;
A
#
# COMPACT_ATOMS: atom_id res chain seq x y z
N GLU A 1 6.50 7.74 18.05
CA GLU A 1 5.44 6.99 18.74
C GLU A 1 4.23 6.97 17.83
N ALA A 2 3.65 5.80 17.54
CA ALA A 2 2.38 5.73 16.83
C ALA A 2 1.29 6.24 17.78
N ALA A 3 0.55 7.26 17.36
CA ALA A 3 -0.34 8.02 18.24
C ALA A 3 -1.74 7.40 18.41
N GLY A 4 -1.97 6.16 17.93
CA GLY A 4 -3.34 5.64 17.76
C GLY A 4 -4.09 6.38 16.66
N GLY A 5 -5.42 6.42 16.74
CA GLY A 5 -6.28 7.17 15.81
C GLY A 5 -7.40 6.34 15.18
N LEU A 6 -7.43 5.03 15.42
CA LEU A 6 -8.57 4.20 15.04
C LEU A 6 -9.83 4.59 15.83
N GLU A 7 -9.67 5.03 17.08
CA GLU A 7 -10.77 5.48 17.94
C GLU A 7 -11.48 6.71 17.37
N ASP A 8 -10.73 7.62 16.75
CA ASP A 8 -11.27 8.85 16.15
C ASP A 8 -12.07 8.59 14.87
N ILE A 9 -11.79 7.47 14.19
CA ILE A 9 -12.45 7.10 12.93
C ILE A 9 -13.53 6.02 13.09
N ALA A 10 -13.57 5.33 14.23
CA ALA A 10 -14.50 4.23 14.49
C ALA A 10 -15.98 4.64 14.34
N ALA A 11 -16.31 5.89 14.66
CA ALA A 11 -17.65 6.48 14.55
C ALA A 11 -17.76 7.52 13.41
N HIS A 12 -16.82 7.50 12.44
CA HIS A 12 -16.85 8.44 11.31
C HIS A 12 -18.02 8.11 10.37
N ASP A 13 -18.81 9.12 9.99
CA ASP A 13 -20.02 8.95 9.19
C ASP A 13 -19.79 9.06 7.67
N GLY A 14 -18.55 9.31 7.24
CA GLY A 14 -18.15 9.45 5.85
C GLY A 14 -17.63 8.15 5.22
N ILE A 15 -16.50 8.27 4.52
CA ILE A 15 -15.81 7.14 3.90
C ILE A 15 -14.65 6.72 4.82
N VAL A 16 -14.67 5.46 5.25
CA VAL A 16 -13.60 4.84 6.04
C VAL A 16 -12.91 3.78 5.18
N ILE A 17 -11.60 3.93 4.99
CA ILE A 17 -10.76 2.95 4.30
C ILE A 17 -9.69 2.49 5.28
N ILE A 18 -9.75 1.22 5.67
CA ILE A 18 -8.72 0.58 6.48
C ILE A 18 -7.90 -0.33 5.58
N MET A 19 -6.57 -0.20 5.66
CA MET A 19 -5.65 -0.98 4.86
C MET A 19 -4.47 -1.48 5.70
N GLY A 20 -4.25 -2.79 5.67
CA GLY A 20 -3.07 -3.42 6.27
C GLY A 20 -3.05 -3.47 7.81
N ASP A 21 -4.11 -3.01 8.46
CA ASP A 21 -4.34 -3.18 9.89
C ASP A 21 -5.25 -4.39 10.13
N GLU A 22 -5.00 -5.16 11.19
CA GLU A 22 -5.80 -6.33 11.54
C GLU A 22 -7.10 -5.95 12.27
N LEU A 23 -7.18 -4.73 12.80
CA LEU A 23 -8.26 -4.25 13.68
C LEU A 23 -8.52 -5.20 14.87
N SER A 24 -7.47 -5.87 15.35
CA SER A 24 -7.56 -6.92 16.38
C SER A 24 -7.90 -6.39 17.78
N ASP A 25 -7.72 -5.08 17.99
CA ASP A 25 -8.06 -4.34 19.19
C ASP A 25 -9.36 -3.52 19.06
N GLN A 26 -10.05 -3.61 17.92
CA GLN A 26 -11.29 -2.88 17.67
C GLN A 26 -12.53 -3.74 17.94
N ALA A 27 -13.64 -3.08 18.24
CA ALA A 27 -14.92 -3.74 18.47
C ALA A 27 -15.58 -4.16 17.13
N GLU A 28 -16.50 -5.14 17.20
CA GLU A 28 -17.25 -5.66 16.04
C GLU A 28 -18.11 -4.60 15.34
N ASP A 29 -18.45 -3.52 16.04
CA ASP A 29 -19.22 -2.40 15.53
C ASP A 29 -18.35 -1.24 14.99
N PHE A 30 -17.05 -1.48 14.77
CA PHE A 30 -16.14 -0.51 14.16
C PHE A 30 -16.66 -0.04 12.79
N GLY A 31 -16.65 1.27 12.53
CA GLY A 31 -17.10 1.83 11.25
C GLY A 31 -18.60 1.71 10.99
N ARG A 32 -19.42 1.37 12.01
CA ARG A 32 -20.88 1.19 11.84
C ARG A 32 -21.61 2.41 11.28
N ASP A 33 -21.08 3.60 11.54
CA ASP A 33 -21.70 4.86 11.14
C ASP A 33 -21.25 5.29 9.73
N ALA A 34 -20.22 4.65 9.17
CA ALA A 34 -19.63 5.03 7.89
C ALA A 34 -20.62 4.79 6.74
N GLN A 35 -20.79 5.81 5.89
CA GLN A 35 -21.51 5.68 4.62
C GLN A 35 -20.86 4.69 3.65
N LEU A 36 -19.54 4.53 3.75
CA LEU A 36 -18.79 3.49 3.05
C LEU A 36 -17.62 3.05 3.92
N PHE A 37 -17.58 1.77 4.25
CA PHE A 37 -16.47 1.13 4.95
C PHE A 37 -15.82 0.10 4.05
N LEU A 38 -14.58 0.38 3.61
CA LEU A 38 -13.73 -0.53 2.85
C LEU A 38 -12.64 -1.09 3.75
N TYR A 39 -12.54 -2.42 3.81
CA TYR A 39 -11.47 -3.12 4.52
C TYR A 39 -10.56 -3.83 3.53
N LEU A 40 -9.28 -3.48 3.53
CA LEU A 40 -8.23 -4.10 2.73
C LEU A 40 -7.27 -4.82 3.69
N GLY A 41 -7.40 -6.15 3.82
CA GLY A 41 -6.65 -6.94 4.78
C GLY A 41 -6.13 -8.25 4.18
N ASN A 42 -5.04 -8.77 4.73
CA ASN A 42 -4.49 -10.09 4.39
C ASN A 42 -4.95 -11.19 5.37
N GLN A 43 -5.73 -10.81 6.39
CA GLN A 43 -6.34 -11.68 7.39
C GLN A 43 -7.79 -11.26 7.62
N GLU A 44 -8.62 -12.21 8.03
CA GLU A 44 -9.98 -11.94 8.48
C GLU A 44 -9.96 -11.12 9.78
N SER A 45 -10.93 -10.21 9.92
CA SER A 45 -11.08 -9.41 11.14
C SER A 45 -12.54 -9.33 11.54
N VAL A 46 -12.83 -9.65 12.79
CA VAL A 46 -14.19 -9.55 13.35
C VAL A 46 -14.67 -8.09 13.33
N ALA A 47 -13.78 -7.13 13.56
CA ALA A 47 -14.08 -5.71 13.50
C ALA A 47 -14.42 -5.20 12.08
N ALA A 48 -14.11 -5.98 11.05
CA ALA A 48 -14.47 -5.69 9.67
C ALA A 48 -15.73 -6.44 9.20
N SER A 49 -16.47 -7.10 10.09
CA SER A 49 -17.65 -7.91 9.70
C SER A 49 -18.78 -7.09 9.07
N ASN A 50 -18.87 -5.80 9.42
CA ASN A 50 -19.80 -4.83 8.86
C ASN A 50 -19.21 -3.99 7.70
N ALA A 51 -18.00 -4.31 7.22
CA ALA A 51 -17.43 -3.63 6.06
C ALA A 51 -18.32 -3.85 4.84
N HIS A 52 -18.55 -2.78 4.09
CA HIS A 52 -19.36 -2.82 2.87
C HIS A 52 -18.66 -3.64 1.79
N PHE A 53 -17.33 -3.54 1.74
CA PHE A 53 -16.49 -4.37 0.87
C PHE A 53 -15.21 -4.76 1.60
N VAL A 54 -14.81 -6.03 1.38
CA VAL A 54 -13.54 -6.58 1.84
C VAL A 54 -12.70 -6.94 0.62
N PHE A 55 -11.50 -6.39 0.53
CA PHE A 55 -10.53 -6.75 -0.51
C PHE A 55 -9.36 -7.52 0.11
N PRO A 56 -9.07 -8.74 -0.36
CA PRO A 56 -7.93 -9.52 0.12
C PRO A 56 -6.61 -8.92 -0.35
N LEU A 57 -5.73 -8.58 0.58
CA LEU A 57 -4.37 -8.14 0.33
C LEU A 57 -3.40 -9.30 0.29
N THR A 58 -2.41 -9.22 -0.58
CA THR A 58 -1.17 -10.01 -0.48
C THR A 58 -0.32 -9.52 0.69
N ASN A 59 0.48 -10.42 1.26
CA ASN A 59 1.58 -10.03 2.16
C ASN A 59 2.88 -9.72 1.38
N PHE A 60 3.93 -9.27 2.09
CA PHE A 60 5.20 -8.90 1.46
C PHE A 60 5.90 -10.05 0.73
N ALA A 61 5.65 -11.31 1.12
CA ALA A 61 6.24 -12.47 0.46
C ALA A 61 5.51 -12.86 -0.83
N GLU A 62 4.30 -12.35 -1.05
CA GLU A 62 3.43 -12.70 -2.17
C GLU A 62 3.39 -11.61 -3.26
N GLN A 63 4.05 -10.48 -3.04
CA GLN A 63 4.01 -9.35 -3.96
C GLN A 63 5.41 -8.79 -4.25
N GLU A 64 5.50 -8.01 -5.32
CA GLU A 64 6.63 -7.12 -5.55
C GLU A 64 6.37 -5.71 -5.00
N GLY A 65 7.46 -5.00 -4.71
CA GLY A 65 7.39 -3.61 -4.30
C GLY A 65 8.72 -3.05 -3.84
N SER A 66 8.65 -1.92 -3.14
CA SER A 66 9.79 -1.35 -2.44
C SER A 66 9.40 -0.91 -1.03
N PHE A 67 10.39 -0.85 -0.14
CA PHE A 67 10.25 -0.24 1.17
C PHE A 67 11.45 0.68 1.42
N THR A 68 11.25 1.71 2.26
CA THR A 68 12.35 2.56 2.72
C THR A 68 12.67 2.15 4.15
N ASN A 69 13.92 1.76 4.39
CA ASN A 69 14.35 1.35 5.73
C ASN A 69 14.66 2.56 6.62
N ILE A 70 14.97 2.29 7.90
CA ILE A 70 15.28 3.33 8.90
C ILE A 70 16.50 4.20 8.56
N ALA A 71 17.38 3.75 7.67
CA ALA A 71 18.55 4.49 7.21
C ALA A 71 18.26 5.32 5.94
N GLY A 72 16.99 5.44 5.53
CA GLY A 72 16.60 6.21 4.34
C GLY A 72 16.98 5.52 3.03
N ARG A 73 17.25 4.20 3.05
CA ARG A 73 17.55 3.42 1.84
C ARG A 73 16.28 2.76 1.32
N VAL A 74 15.94 3.04 0.07
CA VAL A 74 14.90 2.36 -0.70
C VAL A 74 15.43 1.01 -1.15
N GLN A 75 14.69 -0.06 -0.91
CA GLN A 75 15.05 -1.41 -1.31
C GLN A 75 13.87 -2.07 -2.01
N ARG A 76 14.18 -2.82 -3.08
CA ARG A 76 13.18 -3.63 -3.79
C ARG A 76 13.05 -5.01 -3.18
N PHE A 77 11.88 -5.58 -3.34
CA PHE A 77 11.62 -6.98 -3.07
C PHE A 77 10.74 -7.57 -4.18
N SER A 78 10.88 -8.87 -4.37
CA SER A 78 10.16 -9.67 -5.36
C SER A 78 9.34 -10.74 -4.62
N PRO A 79 8.24 -11.22 -5.21
CA PRO A 79 7.45 -12.28 -4.61
C PRO A 79 8.28 -13.55 -4.46
N ALA A 80 8.21 -14.15 -3.28
CA ALA A 80 8.75 -15.47 -2.97
C ALA A 80 7.66 -16.56 -2.98
N LEU A 81 6.40 -16.17 -2.87
CA LEU A 81 5.22 -17.03 -2.86
C LEU A 81 4.20 -16.53 -3.87
N GLU A 82 3.33 -17.43 -4.32
CA GLU A 82 2.17 -17.09 -5.14
C GLU A 82 1.04 -16.51 -4.26
N PRO A 83 0.37 -15.43 -4.69
CA PRO A 83 -0.79 -14.89 -3.99
C PRO A 83 -1.90 -15.93 -3.77
N PRO A 84 -2.48 -16.02 -2.56
CA PRO A 84 -3.61 -16.92 -2.32
C PRO A 84 -4.87 -16.40 -3.01
N GLY A 85 -5.48 -17.25 -3.85
CA GLY A 85 -6.78 -16.98 -4.47
C GLY A 85 -6.82 -15.65 -5.24
N MET A 86 -7.67 -14.73 -4.77
CA MET A 86 -7.87 -13.41 -5.38
C MET A 86 -7.11 -12.29 -4.67
N ALA A 87 -6.20 -12.60 -3.74
CA ALA A 87 -5.38 -11.60 -3.08
C ALA A 87 -4.56 -10.80 -4.11
N ARG A 88 -4.49 -9.48 -3.93
CA ARG A 88 -3.71 -8.57 -4.77
C ARG A 88 -2.95 -7.56 -3.91
N PRO A 89 -1.83 -7.01 -4.39
CA PRO A 89 -1.14 -5.96 -3.66
C PRO A 89 -1.98 -4.69 -3.58
N GLY A 90 -1.84 -3.96 -2.49
CA GLY A 90 -2.63 -2.75 -2.25
C GLY A 90 -2.44 -1.68 -3.32
N TRP A 91 -1.23 -1.54 -3.89
CA TRP A 91 -0.96 -0.62 -5.00
C TRP A 91 -1.79 -0.96 -6.25
N PHE A 92 -2.07 -2.26 -6.48
CA PHE A 92 -2.87 -2.72 -7.61
C PHE A 92 -4.34 -2.43 -7.37
N ILE A 93 -4.86 -2.79 -6.19
CA ILE A 93 -6.27 -2.57 -5.83
C ILE A 93 -6.60 -1.06 -5.84
N LEU A 94 -5.84 -0.26 -5.10
CA LEU A 94 -6.06 1.18 -5.03
C LEU A 94 -5.77 1.88 -6.36
N GLY A 95 -4.76 1.41 -7.10
CA GLY A 95 -4.46 1.89 -8.44
C GLY A 95 -5.62 1.68 -9.40
N ALA A 96 -6.24 0.49 -9.40
CA ALA A 96 -7.41 0.17 -10.22
C ALA A 96 -8.65 0.98 -9.83
N LEU A 97 -8.92 1.14 -8.52
CA LEU A 97 -10.02 1.99 -8.05
C LEU A 97 -9.84 3.45 -8.48
N LEU A 98 -8.63 3.99 -8.32
CA LEU A 98 -8.32 5.36 -8.70
C LEU A 98 -8.39 5.55 -10.22
N ALA A 99 -7.91 4.57 -10.99
CA ALA A 99 -7.99 4.56 -12.44
C ALA A 99 -9.44 4.69 -12.91
N GLU A 100 -10.36 3.90 -12.33
CA GLU A 100 -11.78 4.00 -12.70
C GLU A 100 -12.40 5.33 -12.29
N LEU A 101 -12.17 5.78 -11.05
CA LEU A 101 -12.70 7.06 -10.57
C LEU A 101 -12.26 8.26 -11.42
N ASN A 102 -11.13 8.16 -12.11
CA ASN A 102 -10.55 9.24 -12.90
C ASN A 102 -10.60 9.01 -14.42
N ASN A 103 -11.17 7.90 -14.90
CA ASN A 103 -11.09 7.47 -16.30
C ASN A 103 -9.64 7.49 -16.83
N ARG A 104 -8.73 6.81 -16.12
CA ARG A 104 -7.31 6.68 -16.45
C ARG A 104 -6.88 5.22 -16.43
N ASP A 105 -5.67 4.95 -16.90
CA ASP A 105 -5.06 3.62 -16.79
C ASP A 105 -4.54 3.35 -15.38
N ALA A 106 -4.70 2.12 -14.92
CA ALA A 106 -4.14 1.63 -13.66
C ALA A 106 -2.66 1.24 -13.83
N PRO A 107 -1.83 1.34 -12.78
CA PRO A 107 -0.46 0.83 -12.84
C PRO A 107 -0.46 -0.68 -13.08
N LEU A 108 0.35 -1.12 -14.04
CA LEU A 108 0.44 -2.53 -14.44
C LEU A 108 1.38 -3.36 -13.54
N ASN A 109 2.30 -2.69 -12.86
CA ASN A 109 3.34 -3.31 -12.03
C ASN A 109 3.86 -2.35 -10.95
N ALA A 110 4.69 -2.85 -10.03
CA ALA A 110 5.26 -2.03 -8.95
C ALA A 110 6.13 -0.88 -9.47
N ALA A 111 6.80 -1.03 -10.62
CA ALA A 111 7.64 0.03 -11.18
C ALA A 111 6.83 1.24 -11.65
N GLU A 112 5.67 1.00 -12.29
CA GLU A 112 4.74 2.07 -12.69
C GLU A 112 4.12 2.76 -11.47
N SER A 113 3.74 1.97 -10.44
CA SER A 113 3.27 2.54 -9.17
C SER A 113 4.35 3.41 -8.52
N PHE A 114 5.61 2.97 -8.53
CA PHE A 114 6.73 3.73 -7.98
C PHE A 114 7.02 5.01 -8.78
N SER A 115 6.93 4.97 -10.11
CA SER A 115 7.03 6.17 -10.95
C SER A 115 5.95 7.21 -10.60
N GLY A 116 4.73 6.74 -10.29
CA GLY A 116 3.66 7.57 -9.76
C GLY A 116 4.03 8.27 -8.45
N LEU A 117 4.69 7.57 -7.52
CA LEU A 117 5.22 8.14 -6.27
C LEU A 117 6.35 9.16 -6.55
N ALA A 118 7.36 8.75 -7.32
CA ALA A 118 8.55 9.55 -7.60
C ALA A 118 8.25 10.86 -8.35
N SER A 119 7.20 10.89 -9.16
CA SER A 119 6.74 12.11 -9.84
C SER A 119 6.02 13.12 -8.94
N ARG A 120 5.62 12.73 -7.72
CA ARG A 120 4.82 13.57 -6.81
C ARG A 120 5.53 13.91 -5.51
N ILE A 121 6.41 13.03 -5.05
CA ILE A 121 7.10 13.17 -3.77
C ILE A 121 8.55 13.53 -4.03
N GLU A 122 8.94 14.76 -3.67
CA GLU A 122 10.26 15.33 -3.92
C GLU A 122 11.41 14.44 -3.44
N ALA A 123 11.25 13.78 -2.28
CA ALA A 123 12.26 12.88 -1.73
C ALA A 123 12.63 11.70 -2.64
N PHE A 124 11.76 11.31 -3.57
CA PHE A 124 11.96 10.22 -4.53
C PHE A 124 12.25 10.73 -5.95
N ALA A 125 12.35 12.05 -6.16
CA ALA A 125 12.50 12.64 -7.47
C ALA A 125 13.78 12.15 -8.17
N GLY A 126 13.65 11.74 -9.43
CA GLY A 126 14.76 11.27 -10.25
C GLY A 126 15.20 9.82 -9.98
N LEU A 127 14.67 9.15 -8.95
CA LEU A 127 14.93 7.74 -8.70
C LEU A 127 13.92 6.90 -9.50
N THR A 128 14.41 6.03 -10.39
CA THR A 128 13.57 5.03 -11.06
C THR A 128 13.53 3.72 -10.27
N TYR A 129 12.56 2.85 -10.54
CA TYR A 129 12.50 1.54 -9.91
C TYR A 129 13.72 0.67 -10.26
N GLN A 130 14.30 0.87 -11.44
CA GLN A 130 15.52 0.21 -11.88
C GLN A 130 16.74 0.68 -11.10
N ASP A 131 16.86 1.99 -10.82
CA ASP A 131 18.00 2.58 -10.09
C ASP A 131 18.13 2.06 -8.65
N ILE A 132 17.04 1.54 -8.06
CA ILE A 132 17.08 0.93 -6.72
C ILE A 132 18.04 -0.28 -6.72
N GLY A 133 18.06 -1.06 -7.79
CA GLY A 133 18.91 -2.25 -7.94
C GLY A 133 18.77 -3.28 -6.80
N ASP A 134 19.73 -4.22 -6.75
CA ASP A 134 19.73 -5.29 -5.74
C ASP A 134 20.27 -4.83 -4.37
N ARG A 135 20.99 -3.70 -4.33
CA ARG A 135 21.61 -3.15 -3.11
C ARG A 135 20.78 -2.03 -2.47
N GLY A 136 19.68 -1.64 -3.09
CA GLY A 136 18.91 -0.47 -2.71
C GLY A 136 19.62 0.87 -3.02
N ALA A 137 18.85 1.95 -3.06
CA ALA A 137 19.33 3.31 -3.29
C ALA A 137 19.08 4.19 -2.06
N VAL A 138 20.01 5.09 -1.75
CA VAL A 138 19.82 6.09 -0.69
C VAL A 138 19.03 7.26 -1.27
N LEU A 139 18.00 7.72 -0.56
CA LEU A 139 17.27 8.91 -0.95
C LEU A 139 18.22 10.12 -0.91
N ASN A 140 18.23 10.94 -1.96
CA ASN A 140 19.01 12.19 -2.09
C ASN A 140 20.54 12.06 -2.17
N GLU A 141 21.12 10.89 -2.47
CA GLU A 141 22.49 10.83 -2.98
C GLU A 141 22.47 10.91 -4.51
N THR A 142 23.24 11.84 -5.11
CA THR A 142 23.48 11.84 -6.56
C THR A 142 24.20 10.55 -6.93
N LEU A 143 23.46 9.57 -7.45
CA LEU A 143 24.04 8.34 -7.96
C LEU A 143 24.87 8.66 -9.21
N VAL A 144 26.20 8.57 -9.07
CA VAL A 144 27.08 8.49 -10.24
C VAL A 144 26.96 7.07 -10.77
N LEU A 145 26.22 6.89 -11.86
CA LEU A 145 26.12 5.61 -12.55
C LEU A 145 27.52 5.21 -13.04
N SER A 146 28.10 4.16 -12.48
CA SER A 146 29.26 3.50 -13.09
C SER A 146 28.76 2.56 -14.18
N GLU A 147 28.98 2.92 -15.44
CA GLU A 147 28.80 2.00 -16.58
C GLU A 147 29.68 0.75 -16.34
N THR A 148 29.06 -0.42 -16.41
CA THR A 148 29.79 -1.70 -16.56
C THR A 148 29.27 -2.39 -17.81
#